data_AF-A0A6A5YNT1-F1
#
_entry.id   AF-A0A6A5YNT1-F1
#
_cell.length_a   1.000
_cell.length_b   1.000
_cell.length_c   1.000
_cell.angle_alpha   90.00
_cell.angle_beta   90.00
_cell.angle_gamma   90.00
#
_symmetry.space_group_name_H-M   'P 1'
#
loop_
_entity.id
_entity.type
_entity.pdbx_description
1 polymer ?
#
loop_
_entity_poly.entity_id
_entity_poly.type
_entity_poly.pdbx_seq_one_letter_code
_entity_poly.pdbx_strand_id
1 'polypeptide(L)'
;MQNNKGDVLQSITSNGPSSSLKPLLDAPQSYFTYTSLDDRVGSIRLVDVQPARYRAEQVQCVIRHTTNNVDYRCISYVWGSAEPRRCIKMNGKNFWVR
;
A
#
# COMPACT_ATOMS: atom_id res chain seq x y z
N MET A 1 46.41 9.71 34.28
CA MET A 1 45.55 10.77 34.86
C MET A 1 44.21 10.69 34.12
N GLN A 2 43.27 9.80 34.44
CA GLN A 2 42.41 9.78 35.64
C GLN A 2 41.70 11.15 35.85
N ASN A 3 40.41 11.28 35.50
CA ASN A 3 39.31 10.90 36.39
C ASN A 3 37.91 11.21 35.82
N ASN A 4 36.98 10.33 36.21
CA ASN A 4 35.53 10.35 36.02
C ASN A 4 34.83 11.35 36.96
N LYS A 5 33.64 11.82 36.57
CA LYS A 5 32.40 12.07 37.35
C LYS A 5 31.30 12.22 36.27
N GLY A 6 30.30 11.35 36.12
CA GLY A 6 29.41 10.78 37.13
C GLY A 6 28.12 11.60 37.12
N ASP A 7 27.08 11.13 36.43
CA ASP A 7 25.74 11.08 37.03
C ASP A 7 24.81 10.15 36.27
N VAL A 8 24.09 9.40 37.08
CA VAL A 8 23.24 8.25 36.80
C VAL A 8 21.82 8.75 36.55
N LEU A 9 21.20 8.34 35.45
CA LEU A 9 19.76 8.08 35.40
C LEU A 9 19.51 6.83 34.55
N GLN A 10 19.31 5.70 35.24
CA GLN A 10 18.77 4.48 34.66
C GLN A 10 17.24 4.58 34.53
N SER A 11 16.76 3.91 33.48
CA SER A 11 15.47 3.25 33.33
C SER A 11 14.17 4.08 33.41
N ILE A 12 13.52 4.23 32.25
CA ILE A 12 12.11 3.84 32.13
C ILE A 12 11.98 2.97 30.88
N THR A 13 11.97 1.65 31.11
CA THR A 13 11.41 0.67 30.18
C THR A 13 9.91 0.92 30.08
N SER A 14 9.42 1.31 28.91
CA SER A 14 8.03 1.06 28.52
C SER A 14 8.02 -0.05 27.49
N ASN A 15 7.79 -1.28 27.97
CA ASN A 15 7.40 -2.41 27.15
C ASN A 15 6.02 -2.11 26.54
N GLY A 16 6.00 -1.77 25.26
CA GLY A 16 4.82 -1.92 24.42
C GLY A 16 5.18 -2.88 23.28
N PRO A 17 4.27 -3.76 22.83
CA PRO A 17 4.49 -4.46 21.58
C PRO A 17 4.40 -3.40 20.49
N SER A 18 5.53 -2.76 20.17
CA SER A 18 5.69 -2.05 18.91
C SER A 18 5.54 -3.12 17.85
N SER A 19 4.31 -3.33 17.37
CA SER A 19 4.03 -3.99 16.11
C SER A 19 4.59 -3.08 15.03
N SER A 20 5.93 -3.07 14.96
CA SER A 20 6.68 -2.61 13.82
C SER A 20 6.22 -3.52 12.70
N LEU A 21 5.18 -3.11 11.98
CA LEU A 21 4.87 -3.65 10.68
C LEU A 21 6.19 -3.55 9.94
N LYS A 22 6.86 -4.70 9.76
CA LYS A 22 8.06 -4.76 8.93
C LYS A 22 7.65 -4.07 7.63
N PRO A 23 8.39 -3.07 7.14
CA PRO A 23 8.22 -2.68 5.74
C PRO A 23 8.30 -4.00 4.99
N LEU A 24 7.25 -4.33 4.24
CA LEU A 24 7.21 -5.53 3.43
C LEU A 24 8.34 -5.34 2.40
N LEU A 25 9.57 -5.75 2.78
CA LEU A 25 10.75 -5.58 1.97
C LEU A 25 10.52 -6.45 0.73
N ASP A 26 10.16 -5.76 -0.35
CA ASP A 26 10.38 -6.11 -1.74
C ASP A 26 10.30 -7.60 -2.07
N ALA A 27 9.13 -8.20 -1.86
CA ALA A 27 8.72 -9.18 -2.87
C ALA A 27 8.76 -8.42 -4.20
N PRO A 28 9.52 -8.88 -5.22
CA PRO A 28 9.62 -8.16 -6.48
C PRO A 28 8.21 -7.94 -6.97
N GLN A 29 7.78 -6.67 -6.92
CA GLN A 29 6.40 -6.34 -7.20
C GLN A 29 6.24 -6.50 -8.70
N SER A 30 5.79 -7.67 -9.13
CA SER A 30 5.54 -7.93 -10.54
C SER A 30 4.59 -6.86 -11.03
N TYR A 31 4.89 -6.30 -12.19
CA TYR A 31 3.98 -5.35 -12.83
C TYR A 31 2.59 -5.94 -12.88
N PHE A 32 1.60 -5.10 -12.63
CA PHE A 32 0.23 -5.53 -12.74
C PHE A 32 -0.08 -5.90 -14.20
N THR A 33 -0.56 -7.12 -14.39
CA THR A 33 -1.14 -7.61 -15.64
C THR A 33 -2.56 -8.04 -15.34
N TYR A 34 -3.50 -7.57 -16.14
CA TYR A 34 -4.89 -7.96 -15.99
C TYR A 34 -5.07 -9.44 -16.30
N THR A 35 -5.63 -10.19 -15.35
CA THR A 35 -6.09 -11.57 -15.50
C THR A 35 -7.47 -11.68 -14.88
N SER A 36 -8.40 -12.41 -15.50
CA SER A 36 -9.76 -12.57 -14.95
C SER A 36 -9.73 -13.10 -13.50
N LEU A 37 -10.66 -12.63 -12.67
CA LEU A 37 -10.85 -13.16 -11.32
C LEU A 37 -11.52 -14.53 -11.39
N ASP A 38 -11.18 -15.39 -10.44
CA ASP A 38 -11.81 -16.71 -10.30
C ASP A 38 -13.10 -16.57 -9.48
N ASP A 39 -14.23 -16.70 -10.16
CA ASP A 39 -15.58 -16.56 -9.59
C ASP A 39 -15.96 -17.71 -8.63
N ARG A 40 -15.19 -18.80 -8.62
CA ARG A 40 -15.45 -19.96 -7.77
C ARG A 40 -14.97 -19.80 -6.33
N VAL A 41 -14.03 -18.86 -6.09
CA VAL A 41 -13.29 -18.77 -4.82
C VAL A 41 -13.38 -17.41 -4.14
N GLY A 42 -14.36 -16.57 -4.50
CA GLY A 42 -14.47 -15.22 -3.94
C GLY A 42 -13.24 -14.36 -4.23
N SER A 43 -12.68 -14.51 -5.43
CA SER A 43 -11.47 -13.80 -5.86
C SER A 43 -11.73 -12.30 -5.99
N ILE A 44 -10.88 -11.48 -5.37
CA ILE A 44 -10.94 -10.02 -5.41
C ILE A 44 -9.56 -9.41 -5.64
N ARG A 45 -9.53 -8.12 -6.02
CA ARG A 45 -8.31 -7.32 -6.02
C ARG A 45 -8.38 -6.26 -4.93
N LEU A 46 -7.32 -6.16 -4.16
CA LEU A 46 -7.13 -5.07 -3.21
C LEU A 46 -6.22 -4.02 -3.83
N VAL A 47 -6.63 -2.76 -3.71
CA VAL A 47 -5.90 -1.59 -4.21
C VAL A 47 -5.52 -0.72 -3.02
N ASP A 48 -4.23 -0.64 -2.74
CA ASP A 48 -3.66 0.21 -1.70
C ASP A 48 -3.15 1.49 -2.35
N VAL A 49 -3.89 2.60 -2.18
CA VAL A 49 -3.48 3.92 -2.65
C VAL A 49 -2.38 4.46 -1.72
N GLN A 50 -1.23 4.77 -2.28
CA GLN A 50 -0.08 5.26 -1.53
C GLN A 50 -0.19 6.77 -1.29
N PRO A 51 0.26 7.26 -0.11
CA PRO A 51 0.28 8.68 0.16
C PRO A 51 1.25 9.40 -0.78
N ALA A 52 0.81 10.54 -1.32
CA ALA A 52 1.66 11.45 -2.06
C ALA A 52 2.48 12.33 -1.10
N ARG A 53 3.77 12.52 -1.37
CA ARG A 53 4.65 13.42 -0.59
C ARG A 53 4.57 14.86 -1.07
N TYR A 54 4.28 15.09 -2.35
CA TYR A 54 4.10 16.42 -2.93
C TYR A 54 2.82 16.51 -3.75
N ARG A 55 2.22 17.70 -3.84
CA ARG A 55 0.97 17.92 -4.60
C ARG A 55 1.07 17.56 -6.08
N ALA A 56 2.25 17.69 -6.66
CA ALA A 56 2.50 17.39 -8.07
C ALA A 56 2.82 15.90 -8.32
N GLU A 57 2.88 15.06 -7.28
CA GLU A 57 3.12 13.65 -7.45
C GLU A 57 1.92 12.97 -8.11
N GLN A 58 2.26 12.07 -9.01
CA GLN A 58 1.33 11.14 -9.59
C GLN A 58 0.72 10.24 -8.51
N VAL A 59 -0.57 9.92 -8.63
CA VAL A 59 -1.19 8.90 -7.78
C VAL A 59 -0.45 7.57 -7.96
N GLN A 60 -0.04 6.97 -6.84
CA GLN A 60 0.61 5.67 -6.82
C GLN A 60 -0.27 4.67 -6.08
N CYS A 61 -0.33 3.44 -6.59
CA CYS A 61 -1.09 2.39 -5.97
C CYS A 61 -0.41 1.03 -6.11
N VAL A 62 -0.72 0.16 -5.17
CA VAL A 62 -0.37 -1.26 -5.19
C VAL A 62 -1.65 -2.04 -5.37
N ILE A 63 -1.70 -2.88 -6.39
CA ILE A 63 -2.79 -3.82 -6.61
C ILE A 63 -2.30 -5.24 -6.39
N ARG A 64 -3.08 -6.04 -5.66
CA ARG A 64 -2.79 -7.44 -5.37
C ARG A 64 -4.06 -8.29 -5.40
N HIS A 65 -3.88 -9.56 -5.77
CA HIS A 65 -4.95 -10.55 -5.74
C HIS A 65 -5.10 -11.10 -4.31
N THR A 66 -6.33 -11.30 -3.86
CA THR A 66 -6.63 -12.08 -2.66
C THR A 66 -8.00 -12.76 -2.79
N THR A 67 -8.35 -13.61 -1.83
CA THR A 67 -9.68 -14.20 -1.71
C THR A 67 -10.36 -13.67 -0.45
N ASN A 68 -11.67 -13.56 -0.47
CA ASN A 68 -12.46 -13.15 0.69
C ASN A 68 -13.78 -13.94 0.72
N ASN A 69 -14.24 -14.29 1.92
CA ASN A 69 -15.51 -14.98 2.19
C ASN A 69 -16.63 -14.02 2.62
N VAL A 70 -16.40 -12.71 2.55
CA VAL A 70 -17.40 -11.67 2.83
C VAL A 70 -18.31 -11.49 1.62
N ASP A 71 -19.61 -11.39 1.86
CA ASP A 71 -20.59 -11.09 0.84
C ASP A 71 -20.49 -9.60 0.42
N TYR A 72 -19.95 -9.38 -0.78
CA TYR A 72 -19.89 -8.06 -1.39
C TYR A 72 -20.94 -7.94 -2.49
N ARG A 73 -21.84 -6.98 -2.34
CA ARG A 73 -22.71 -6.58 -3.44
C ARG A 73 -21.94 -5.68 -4.41
N CYS A 74 -21.78 -6.14 -5.65
CA CYS A 74 -21.16 -5.34 -6.72
C CYS A 74 -21.93 -4.03 -6.93
N ILE A 75 -21.19 -2.92 -6.93
CA ILE A 75 -21.70 -1.61 -7.37
C ILE A 75 -20.96 -1.28 -8.66
N SER A 76 -21.69 -1.13 -9.76
CA SER A 76 -21.15 -0.68 -11.04
C SER A 76 -21.59 0.74 -11.30
N TYR A 77 -20.62 1.62 -11.55
CA TYR A 77 -20.85 3.03 -11.80
C TYR A 77 -19.66 3.59 -12.58
N VAL A 78 -19.96 4.53 -13.47
CA VAL A 78 -18.96 5.23 -14.29
C VAL A 78 -18.74 6.59 -13.67
N TRP A 79 -17.48 6.92 -13.37
CA TRP A 79 -17.12 8.25 -12.91
C TRP A 79 -16.64 9.12 -14.06
N GLY A 80 -17.31 10.26 -14.26
CA GLY A 80 -16.78 11.37 -15.07
C GLY A 80 -16.72 11.16 -16.58
N SER A 81 -16.08 12.13 -17.23
CA SER A 81 -15.81 12.16 -18.68
C SER A 81 -14.66 11.21 -19.03
N ALA A 82 -14.64 10.71 -20.27
CA ALA A 82 -13.54 9.86 -20.77
C ALA A 82 -12.19 10.60 -20.88
N GLU A 83 -12.23 11.93 -20.86
CA GLU A 83 -11.09 12.83 -20.97
C GLU A 83 -11.21 13.99 -19.96
N PRO A 84 -10.07 14.55 -19.50
CA PRO A 84 -8.69 14.20 -19.85
C PRO A 84 -8.18 12.98 -19.08
N ARG A 85 -7.44 12.08 -19.75
CA ARG A 85 -6.76 10.96 -19.09
C ARG A 85 -5.68 11.43 -18.12
N ARG A 86 -5.52 10.72 -17.01
CA ARG A 86 -4.46 10.93 -16.03
C ARG A 86 -3.50 9.76 -16.02
N CYS A 87 -2.21 10.03 -15.90
CA CYS A 87 -1.22 8.99 -15.69
C CYS A 87 -1.27 8.59 -14.20
N ILE A 88 -1.28 7.30 -13.86
CA ILE A 88 -1.06 6.77 -12.51
C ILE A 88 0.05 5.72 -12.49
N LYS A 89 0.66 5.48 -11.32
CA LYS A 89 1.66 4.41 -11.14
C LYS A 89 1.03 3.26 -10.38
N MET A 90 1.00 2.08 -10.98
CA MET A 90 0.42 0.86 -10.38
C MET A 90 1.48 -0.24 -10.40
N ASN A 91 1.81 -0.78 -9.21
CA ASN A 91 2.89 -1.77 -9.05
C ASN A 91 4.19 -1.34 -9.76
N GLY A 92 4.54 -0.06 -9.65
CA GLY A 92 5.74 0.52 -10.28
C GLY A 92 5.62 0.88 -11.76
N LYS A 93 4.56 0.49 -12.48
CA LYS A 93 4.37 0.77 -13.92
C LYS A 93 3.37 1.90 -14.16
N ASN A 94 3.58 2.70 -15.20
CA ASN A 94 2.68 3.78 -15.58
C ASN A 94 1.47 3.27 -16.37
N PHE A 95 0.30 3.80 -16.05
CA PHE A 95 -0.97 3.54 -16.72
C PHE A 95 -1.70 4.85 -16.98
N TRP A 96 -2.27 5.00 -18.18
CA TRP A 96 -3.16 6.12 -18.50
C TRP A 96 -4.60 5.70 -18.20
N VAL A 97 -5.20 6.31 -17.18
CA VAL A 97 -6.57 6.04 -16.73
C VAL A 97 -7.47 7.24 -17.01
N ARG A 98 -8.78 7.01 -16.98
CA ARG A 98 -9.79 8.08 -17.08
C ARG A 98 -9.96 8.72 -15.70
#